data_AF-Q7M2U2-F1
#
_entry.id   AF-Q7M2U2-F1
#
_cell.length_a   1.000
_cell.length_b   1.000
_cell.length_c   1.000
_cell.angle_alpha   90.00
_cell.angle_beta   90.00
_cell.angle_gamma   90.00
#
_symmetry.space_group_name_H-M   'P 1'
#
loop_
_entity.id
_entity.type
_entity.pdbx_description
1 polymer ?
#
loop_
_entity_poly.entity_id
_entity_poly.type
_entity_poly.pdbx_seq_one_letter_code
_entity_poly.pdbx_strand_id
1 'polypeptide(L)'
;PVKALDCRTPAKAKLINICIWVLASGIGVPIMVMAVTRPRDGAVVCMLQFPSPSWYWDTVTKICVFLFAFVVPILIITVCYGLMLLRLRSVRLLSGS
;
A
#
# COMPACT_ATOMS: atom_id res chain seq x y z
N PRO A 1 15.25 1.87 21.51
CA PRO A 1 16.55 2.04 20.81
C PRO A 1 17.33 0.72 20.68
N VAL A 2 17.47 -0.05 21.75
CA VAL A 2 18.30 -1.28 21.78
C VAL A 2 17.82 -2.36 20.80
N LYS A 3 16.50 -2.63 20.73
CA LYS A 3 15.90 -3.60 19.78
C LYS A 3 15.88 -3.15 18.31
N ALA A 4 16.22 -1.89 18.02
CA ALA A 4 16.15 -1.34 16.66
C ALA A 4 17.38 -1.72 15.82
N LEU A 5 18.54 -1.93 16.45
CA LEU A 5 19.75 -2.37 15.75
C LEU A 5 19.59 -3.77 15.15
N ASP A 6 18.93 -4.69 15.86
CA ASP A 6 18.69 -6.04 15.36
C ASP A 6 17.65 -6.08 14.23
N CYS A 7 16.71 -5.12 14.20
CA CYS A 7 15.64 -5.07 13.21
C CYS A 7 16.05 -4.32 11.92
N ARG A 8 16.87 -3.28 12.04
CA ARG A 8 17.28 -2.41 10.92
C ARG A 8 18.56 -2.91 10.22
N THR A 9 18.56 -4.15 9.75
CA THR A 9 19.66 -4.66 8.93
C THR A 9 19.35 -4.51 7.43
N PRO A 10 20.36 -4.27 6.56
CA PRO A 10 20.15 -4.12 5.12
C PRO A 10 19.56 -5.39 4.48
N ALA A 11 19.87 -6.57 5.02
CA ALA A 11 19.28 -7.84 4.58
C ALA A 11 17.77 -7.90 4.84
N LYS A 12 17.32 -7.47 6.04
CA LYS A 12 15.89 -7.39 6.38
C LYS A 12 15.16 -6.36 5.50
N ALA A 13 15.78 -5.22 5.24
CA ALA A 13 15.23 -4.21 4.34
C ALA A 13 15.06 -4.75 2.91
N LYS A 14 16.05 -5.51 2.40
CA LYS A 14 15.96 -6.15 1.08
C LYS A 14 14.82 -7.18 1.03
N LEU A 15 14.65 -7.98 2.09
CA LEU A 15 13.54 -8.93 2.20
C LEU A 15 12.19 -8.22 2.18
N ILE A 16 12.03 -7.14 2.95
CA ILE A 16 10.80 -6.33 2.95
C ILE A 16 10.50 -5.79 1.55
N ASN A 17 11.53 -5.29 0.83
CA ASN A 17 11.34 -4.80 -0.53
C ASN A 17 10.85 -5.91 -1.47
N ILE A 18 11.42 -7.11 -1.38
CA ILE A 18 10.96 -8.27 -2.16
C ILE A 18 9.51 -8.61 -1.79
N CYS A 19 9.16 -8.64 -0.51
CA CYS A 19 7.79 -8.88 -0.06
C CYS A 19 6.80 -7.83 -0.60
N ILE A 20 7.17 -6.55 -0.60
CA ILE A 20 6.34 -5.47 -1.17
C ILE A 20 6.10 -5.73 -2.66
N TRP A 21 7.14 -6.06 -3.41
CA TRP A 21 7.01 -6.36 -4.84
C TRP A 21 6.16 -7.59 -5.11
N VAL A 22 6.31 -8.66 -4.33
CA VAL A 22 5.50 -9.87 -4.46
C VAL A 22 4.02 -9.59 -4.14
N LEU A 23 3.75 -8.86 -3.06
CA LEU A 23 2.38 -8.46 -2.70
C LEU A 23 1.75 -7.56 -3.76
N ALA A 24 2.50 -6.56 -4.26
CA ALA A 24 2.05 -5.67 -5.32
C ALA A 24 1.76 -6.46 -6.62
N SER A 25 2.62 -7.42 -6.96
CA SER A 25 2.45 -8.28 -8.14
C SER A 25 1.23 -9.20 -8.01
N GLY A 26 0.89 -9.65 -6.81
CA GLY A 26 -0.31 -10.44 -6.55
C GLY A 26 -1.61 -9.73 -6.95
N ILE A 27 -1.63 -8.40 -6.92
CA ILE A 27 -2.75 -7.57 -7.41
C ILE A 27 -2.51 -7.12 -8.85
N GLY A 28 -1.28 -6.74 -9.19
CA GLY A 28 -0.91 -6.20 -10.50
C GLY A 28 -1.03 -7.20 -11.64
N VAL A 29 -0.67 -8.47 -11.42
CA VAL A 29 -0.75 -9.53 -12.46
C VAL A 29 -2.21 -9.80 -12.85
N PRO A 30 -3.16 -10.01 -11.91
CA PRO A 30 -4.57 -10.09 -12.27
C PRO A 30 -5.10 -8.87 -13.04
N ILE A 31 -4.74 -7.66 -12.61
CA ILE A 31 -5.11 -6.41 -13.29
C ILE A 31 -4.59 -6.40 -14.74
N MET A 32 -3.34 -6.83 -14.94
CA MET A 32 -2.72 -6.91 -16.27
C MET A 32 -3.44 -7.90 -17.19
N VAL A 33 -3.86 -9.06 -16.66
CA VAL A 33 -4.61 -10.08 -17.43
C VAL A 33 -6.03 -9.61 -17.75
N MET A 34 -6.67 -8.88 -16.84
CA MET A 34 -8.02 -8.33 -17.03
C MET A 34 -8.05 -7.07 -17.90
N ALA A 35 -6.90 -6.45 -18.19
CA ALA A 35 -6.80 -5.29 -19.06
C ALA A 35 -7.03 -5.70 -20.51
N VAL A 36 -8.04 -5.11 -21.13
CA VAL A 36 -8.40 -5.39 -22.53
C VAL A 36 -8.62 -4.10 -23.29
N THR A 37 -8.44 -4.20 -24.60
CA THR A 37 -8.74 -3.13 -25.54
C THR A 37 -10.05 -3.45 -26.24
N ARG A 38 -11.03 -2.53 -26.19
CA ARG A 38 -12.36 -2.72 -26.80
C ARG A 38 -12.78 -1.50 -27.62
N PRO A 39 -13.43 -1.69 -28.78
CA PRO A 39 -14.02 -0.59 -29.51
C PRO A 39 -15.27 -0.08 -28.78
N ARG A 40 -15.39 1.23 -28.60
CA ARG A 40 -16.53 1.92 -27.99
C ARG A 40 -16.71 3.28 -28.65
N ASP A 41 -17.92 3.57 -29.13
CA ASP A 41 -18.33 4.87 -29.69
C ASP A 41 -17.37 5.41 -30.78
N GLY A 42 -16.90 4.54 -31.68
CA GLY A 42 -15.98 4.90 -32.76
C GLY A 42 -14.51 5.06 -32.34
N ALA A 43 -14.19 4.87 -31.07
CA ALA A 43 -12.83 4.89 -30.53
C ALA A 43 -12.42 3.54 -29.95
N VAL A 44 -11.13 3.32 -29.77
CA VAL A 44 -10.56 2.14 -29.12
C VAL A 44 -10.18 2.51 -27.68
N VAL A 45 -10.83 1.90 -26.69
CA VAL A 45 -10.60 2.19 -25.26
C VAL A 45 -9.86 1.03 -24.57
N CYS A 46 -8.96 1.39 -23.66
CA CYS A 46 -8.32 0.45 -22.73
C CYS A 46 -9.14 0.42 -21.43
N MET A 47 -9.64 -0.76 -21.06
CA MET A 47 -10.48 -0.93 -19.88
C MET A 47 -10.25 -2.27 -19.21
N LEU A 48 -10.57 -2.34 -17.91
CA LEU A 48 -10.57 -3.61 -17.18
C LEU A 48 -11.87 -4.35 -17.43
N GLN A 49 -11.78 -5.56 -17.97
CA GLN A 49 -12.92 -6.44 -18.18
C GLN A 49 -13.07 -7.38 -16.99
N PHE A 50 -13.86 -6.95 -16.02
CA PHE A 50 -14.23 -7.81 -14.89
C PHE A 50 -15.24 -8.89 -15.30
N PRO A 51 -15.23 -10.06 -14.63
CA PRO A 51 -16.23 -11.11 -14.84
C PRO A 51 -17.63 -10.61 -14.47
N SER A 52 -18.67 -11.20 -15.07
CA SER A 52 -20.06 -10.86 -14.75
C SER A 52 -20.40 -11.27 -13.31
N PRO A 53 -21.02 -10.39 -12.49
CA PRO A 53 -21.40 -9.00 -12.77
C PRO A 53 -20.24 -8.01 -12.62
N SER A 54 -19.92 -7.27 -13.69
CA SER A 54 -18.73 -6.40 -13.75
C SER A 54 -18.78 -5.23 -12.76
N TRP A 55 -19.97 -4.66 -12.51
CA TRP A 55 -20.16 -3.54 -11.58
C TRP A 55 -19.77 -3.90 -10.14
N TYR A 56 -20.01 -5.16 -9.73
CA TYR A 56 -19.70 -5.63 -8.39
C TYR A 56 -18.19 -5.73 -8.21
N TRP A 57 -17.50 -6.42 -9.12
CA TRP A 57 -16.05 -6.60 -9.07
C TRP A 57 -15.27 -5.30 -9.26
N ASP A 58 -15.78 -4.38 -10.09
CA ASP A 58 -15.21 -3.03 -10.23
C ASP A 58 -15.34 -2.25 -8.91
N THR A 59 -16.50 -2.27 -8.28
CA THR A 59 -16.73 -1.60 -6.98
C THR A 59 -15.86 -2.20 -5.88
N VAL A 60 -15.82 -3.54 -5.77
CA VAL A 60 -14.97 -4.25 -4.81
C VAL A 60 -13.50 -3.91 -5.03
N THR A 61 -13.01 -3.96 -6.28
CA THR A 61 -11.63 -3.62 -6.61
C THR A 61 -11.29 -2.19 -6.20
N LYS A 62 -12.15 -1.22 -6.51
CA LYS A 62 -11.97 0.19 -6.12
C LYS A 62 -11.92 0.36 -4.60
N ILE A 63 -12.82 -0.27 -3.86
CA ILE A 63 -12.85 -0.21 -2.39
C ILE A 63 -11.59 -0.85 -1.80
N CYS A 64 -11.19 -2.04 -2.27
CA CYS A 64 -9.99 -2.72 -1.80
C CYS A 64 -8.74 -1.87 -2.06
N VAL A 65 -8.58 -1.31 -3.28
CA VAL A 65 -7.46 -0.43 -3.61
C VAL A 65 -7.46 0.81 -2.72
N PHE A 66 -8.61 1.45 -2.49
CA PHE A 66 -8.69 2.61 -1.60
C PHE A 66 -8.26 2.28 -0.17
N LEU A 67 -8.71 1.14 0.37
CA LEU A 67 -8.34 0.75 1.73
C LEU A 67 -6.85 0.41 1.85
N PHE A 68 -6.32 -0.45 0.96
CA PHE A 68 -4.96 -0.96 1.08
C PHE A 68 -3.88 -0.02 0.54
N ALA A 69 -4.18 0.80 -0.47
CA ALA A 69 -3.21 1.73 -1.05
C ALA A 69 -3.24 3.12 -0.38
N PHE A 70 -4.32 3.46 0.34
CA PHE A 70 -4.47 4.79 0.94
C PHE A 70 -4.74 4.74 2.45
N VAL A 71 -5.89 4.21 2.88
CA VAL A 71 -6.33 4.31 4.29
C VAL A 71 -5.37 3.61 5.25
N VAL A 72 -5.06 2.33 4.99
CA VAL A 72 -4.20 1.52 5.87
C VAL A 72 -2.77 2.10 5.92
N PRO A 73 -2.10 2.42 4.79
CA PRO A 73 -0.78 3.05 4.83
C PRO A 73 -0.75 4.37 5.59
N ILE A 74 -1.75 5.24 5.39
CA ILE A 74 -1.82 6.54 6.08
C ILE A 74 -2.00 6.36 7.59
N LEU A 75 -2.85 5.43 8.02
CA LEU A 75 -3.03 5.14 9.44
C LEU A 75 -1.73 4.64 10.06
N ILE A 76 -1.02 3.72 9.39
CA ILE A 76 0.26 3.19 9.87
C ILE A 76 1.29 4.33 9.99
N ILE A 77 1.46 5.15 8.95
CA ILE A 77 2.41 6.27 8.94
C ILE A 77 2.04 7.26 10.05
N THR A 78 0.78 7.67 10.14
CA THR A 78 0.30 8.63 11.15
C THR A 78 0.57 8.15 12.57
N VAL A 79 0.25 6.90 12.89
CA VAL A 79 0.50 6.32 14.22
C VAL A 79 2.01 6.22 14.50
N CYS A 80 2.80 5.73 13.54
CA CYS A 80 4.25 5.59 13.71
C CYS A 80 4.92 6.95 13.96
N TYR A 81 4.58 7.96 13.16
CA TYR A 81 5.11 9.32 13.32
C TYR A 81 4.59 9.98 14.59
N GLY A 82 3.30 9.82 14.93
CA GLY A 82 2.71 10.33 16.16
C GLY A 82 3.45 9.82 17.40
N LEU A 83 3.69 8.51 17.49
CA LEU A 83 4.47 7.89 18.57
C LEU A 83 5.91 8.40 18.62
N MET A 84 6.57 8.59 17.46
CA MET A 84 7.92 9.14 17.39
C MET A 84 7.97 10.59 17.90
N LEU A 85 7.01 11.43 17.52
CA LEU A 85 6.91 12.82 17.97
C LEU A 85 6.67 12.91 19.48
N LEU A 86 5.75 12.09 20.01
CA LEU A 86 5.51 12.00 21.46
C LEU A 86 6.78 11.59 22.22
N ARG A 87 7.52 10.60 21.69
CA ARG A 87 8.81 10.19 22.28
C ARG A 87 9.82 11.34 22.28
N LEU A 88 9.98 12.05 21.16
CA LEU A 88 10.89 13.19 21.07
C LEU A 88 10.54 14.32 22.05
N ARG A 89 9.25 14.64 22.21
CA ARG A 89 8.78 15.63 23.19
C ARG A 89 9.05 15.19 24.63
N SER A 90 8.76 13.93 24.96
CA SER A 90 9.02 13.39 26.31
C SER A 90 10.50 13.45 26.71
N VAL A 91 11.41 13.17 25.78
CA VAL A 91 12.86 13.23 26.04
C VAL A 91 13.33 14.68 26.18
N ARG A 92 12.79 15.63 25.40
CA ARG A 92 13.14 17.06 25.56
C ARG A 92 12.68 17.65 26.89
N LEU A 93 11.50 17.27 27.38
CA LEU A 93 11.00 17.73 28.68
C LEU A 93 11.84 17.20 29.85
N LEU A 94 12.39 15.99 29.73
CA LEU A 94 13.25 15.38 30.75
C LEU A 94 14.71 15.88 30.72
N SER A 95 15.16 16.47 29.61
CA SER A 95 16.53 17.01 29.45
C SER A 95 16.63 18.53 29.69
N GLY A 96 15.52 19.18 30.01
CA GLY A 96 15.42 20.62 30.28
C GLY A 96 15.25 20.99 31.76
N SER A 97 15.57 20.06 32.68
CA SER A 97 15.74 20.30 34.11
C SER A 97 17.18 19.97 34.51
#